data_AF-A0A976L7Z5-F1
#
_entry.id   AF-A0A976L7Z5-F1
#
_cell.length_a   1.000
_cell.length_b   1.000
_cell.length_c   1.000
_cell.angle_alpha   90.00
_cell.angle_beta   90.00
_cell.angle_gamma   90.00
#
_symmetry.space_group_name_H-M   'P 1'
#
loop_
_entity.id
_entity.type
_entity.pdbx_description
1 polymer ?
#
loop_
_entity_poly.entity_id
_entity_poly.type
_entity_poly.pdbx_seq_one_letter_code
_entity_poly.pdbx_strand_id
1 'polypeptide(L)' 'MIIDCDTCTMRDIACNDCVISVLLNPLPNKLPELSESENSAIALLSSRGMVPPLRFGENSQAI' A
#
# COMPACT_ATOMS: atom_id res chain seq x y z
N MET A 1 10.29 -9.85 10.97
CA MET A 1 9.00 -10.58 11.06
C MET A 1 9.01 -11.64 9.99
N ILE A 2 8.72 -12.90 10.31
CA ILE A 2 8.70 -14.02 9.34
C ILE A 2 7.27 -14.55 9.29
N ILE A 3 6.73 -14.70 8.09
CA ILE A 3 5.42 -15.30 7.85
C ILE A 3 5.65 -16.68 7.23
N ASP A 4 5.16 -17.72 7.91
CA ASP A 4 5.14 -19.08 7.40
C ASP A 4 3.72 -19.38 6.89
N CYS A 5 3.59 -19.42 5.56
CA CYS A 5 2.31 -19.71 4.97
C CYS A 5 1.88 -21.17 5.25
N ASP A 6 2.80 -22.14 5.40
CA ASP A 6 2.47 -23.58 5.52
C ASP A 6 1.70 -23.90 6.80
N THR A 7 1.89 -23.09 7.83
CA THR A 7 1.15 -23.17 9.10
C THR A 7 0.07 -22.09 9.26
N CYS A 8 -0.17 -21.27 8.23
CA CYS A 8 -1.13 -20.17 8.29
C CYS A 8 -2.57 -20.70 8.21
N THR A 9 -3.34 -20.52 9.29
CA THR A 9 -4.76 -20.93 9.37
C THR A 9 -5.66 -20.18 8.37
N MET A 10 -5.23 -19.02 7.87
CA MET A 10 -5.97 -18.23 6.88
C MET A 10 -5.68 -18.65 5.43
N ARG A 11 -4.71 -19.57 5.19
CA ARG A 11 -4.26 -19.97 3.85
C ARG A 11 -5.43 -20.35 2.93
N ASP A 12 -6.32 -21.22 3.42
CA ASP A 12 -7.43 -21.74 2.62
C ASP A 12 -8.74 -20.95 2.82
N ILE A 13 -8.71 -19.89 3.63
CA ILE A 13 -9.88 -19.07 3.97
C ILE A 13 -9.83 -17.73 3.26
N ALA A 14 -8.68 -17.05 3.29
CA ALA A 14 -8.56 -15.65 2.86
C ALA A 14 -7.14 -15.27 2.38
N CYS A 15 -6.30 -16.22 1.97
CA CYS A 15 -4.91 -15.90 1.59
C CYS A 15 -4.82 -14.89 0.42
N ASN A 16 -5.77 -14.94 -0.51
CA ASN A 16 -5.82 -14.02 -1.65
C ASN A 16 -6.10 -12.56 -1.24
N ASP A 17 -6.74 -12.37 -0.08
CA ASP A 17 -7.07 -11.06 0.51
C ASP A 17 -6.14 -10.70 1.69
N CYS A 18 -5.09 -11.49 1.93
CA CYS A 18 -4.09 -11.19 2.94
C CYS A 18 -3.08 -10.15 2.43
N VAL A 19 -2.51 -9.33 3.30
CA VAL A 19 -1.43 -8.37 2.96
C VAL A 19 -0.25 -9.01 2.21
N ILE A 20 -0.03 -10.31 2.40
CA ILE A 20 1.04 -11.06 1.72
C ILE A 20 0.83 -11.15 0.21
N SER A 21 -0.40 -11.15 -0.29
CA SER A 21 -0.65 -11.15 -1.73
C SER A 21 -0.10 -9.89 -2.40
N VAL A 22 -0.19 -8.73 -1.73
CA VAL A 22 0.40 -7.45 -2.18
C VAL A 22 1.93 -7.50 -2.18
N LEU A 23 2.54 -8.14 -1.17
CA LEU A 23 4.00 -8.19 -1.04
C LEU A 23 4.66 -9.19 -1.99
N LEU A 24 4.03 -10.33 -2.23
CA LEU A 24 4.59 -11.41 -3.06
C LEU A 24 4.20 -11.29 -4.54
N ASN A 25 3.07 -10.68 -4.84
CA ASN A 25 2.60 -10.46 -6.20
C ASN A 25 2.40 -8.95 -6.41
N PRO A 26 3.52 -8.17 -6.45
CA PRO A 26 3.43 -6.73 -6.62
C PRO A 26 2.56 -6.42 -7.82
N LEU A 27 1.69 -5.42 -7.66
CA LEU A 27 0.87 -4.88 -8.75
C LEU A 27 1.73 -4.73 -10.02
N PRO A 28 1.16 -4.93 -11.22
CA PRO A 28 1.90 -4.75 -12.46
C PRO A 28 2.69 -3.43 -12.40
N ASN A 29 3.90 -3.40 -12.98
CA ASN A 29 4.99 -2.39 -12.87
C ASN A 29 4.61 -0.89 -12.86
N LYS A 30 3.34 -0.55 -13.02
CA LYS A 30 2.75 0.76 -12.80
C LYS A 30 1.87 0.72 -11.55
N LEU A 31 2.44 1.15 -10.42
CA LEU A 31 1.62 1.62 -9.30
C LEU A 31 0.69 2.73 -9.83
N PRO A 32 -0.55 2.86 -9.32
CA PRO A 32 -1.40 4.00 -9.67
C PRO A 32 -0.63 5.29 -9.34
N GLU A 33 -0.31 6.06 -10.37
CA GLU A 33 0.29 7.38 -10.19
C GLU A 33 -0.81 8.32 -9.71
N LEU A 34 -0.60 8.95 -8.56
CA LEU A 34 -1.49 10.02 -8.10
C LEU A 34 -1.27 11.24 -8.98
N SER A 35 -2.35 11.77 -9.51
CA SER A 35 -2.32 13.08 -10.16
C SER A 35 -2.02 14.19 -9.13
N GLU A 36 -1.56 15.34 -9.61
CA GLU A 36 -1.28 16.50 -8.75
C GLU A 36 -2.52 16.96 -7.95
N SER A 37 -3.71 16.82 -8.54
CA SER A 37 -4.96 17.17 -7.88
C SER A 37 -5.32 16.20 -6.75
N GLU A 38 -5.05 14.91 -6.93
CA GLU A 38 -5.22 13.89 -5.87
C GLU A 38 -4.21 14.11 -4.73
N ASN A 39 -2.95 14.37 -5.05
CA ASN A 39 -1.93 14.73 -4.06
C ASN A 39 -2.36 15.96 -3.24
N SER A 40 -2.88 16.99 -3.91
CA SER A 40 -3.38 18.22 -3.26
C SER A 40 -4.60 17.94 -2.37
N ALA A 41 -5.54 17.10 -2.84
CA ALA A 41 -6.71 16.71 -2.06
C ALA A 41 -6.31 15.96 -0.78
N ILE A 42 -5.39 15.01 -0.89
CA ILE A 42 -4.89 14.25 0.27
C ILE A 42 -4.17 15.18 1.25
N ALA A 43 -3.35 16.12 0.76
CA ALA A 43 -2.69 17.11 1.61
C ALA A 43 -3.69 17.98 2.38
N LEU A 44 -4.78 18.42 1.73
CA LEU A 44 -5.84 19.19 2.38
C LEU A 44 -6.53 18.37 3.47
N LEU A 45 -6.93 17.13 3.18
CA LEU A 45 -7.56 16.23 4.16
C LEU A 45 -6.64 15.93 5.33
N SER A 46 -5.35 15.72 5.05
CA SER A 46 -4.34 15.46 6.08
C SER A 46 -4.11 16.67 6.98
N SER A 47 -4.10 17.90 6.43
CA SER A 47 -3.99 19.14 7.23
C SER A 47 -5.14 19.32 8.23
N ARG A 48 -6.27 18.64 8.00
CA ARG A 48 -7.44 18.63 8.88
C ARG A 48 -7.55 17.37 9.74
N GLY A 49 -6.54 16.50 9.71
CA GLY A 49 -6.50 15.26 10.50
C GLY A 49 -7.49 14.20 10.04
N MET A 50 -8.05 14.31 8.84
CA MET A 50 -9.05 13.36 8.34
C MET A 50 -8.40 12.08 7.78
N VAL A 51 -7.16 12.18 7.29
CA VAL A 51 -6.36 11.05 6.77
C VAL A 51 -4.89 11.21 7.17
N PRO A 52 -4.11 10.11 7.26
CA PRO A 52 -2.67 10.18 7.39
C PRO A 52 -2.01 10.89 6.19
N PRO A 53 -0.88 11.59 6.38
CA PRO A 53 -0.13 12.18 5.28
C PRO A 53 0.47 11.10 4.36
N LEU A 54 0.71 11.46 3.10
CA LEU A 54 1.43 10.59 2.16
C LEU A 54 2.84 10.29 2.70
N ARG A 55 3.14 9.00 2.82
CA ARG A 55 4.43 8.52 3.35
C ARG A 55 5.47 8.28 2.26
N PHE A 56 5.01 8.11 1.02
CA PHE A 56 5.83 7.80 -0.14
C PHE A 56 5.44 8.77 -1.26
N GLY A 57 6.24 9.82 -1.45
CA GLY A 57 6.06 10.78 -2.54
C GLY A 57 6.84 10.38 -3.78
N GLU A 58 6.67 11.15 -4.85
CA GLU A 58 7.36 11.01 -6.15
C GLU A 58 8.90 10.96 -6.09
N ASN A 59 9.53 11.28 -4.95
CA ASN A 59 10.97 11.17 -4.73
C ASN A 59 11.42 9.91 -3.96
N SER A 60 10.56 8.90 -3.83
CA SER A 60 10.87 7.67 -3.07
C SER A 60 11.70 6.63 -3.83
N GLN A 61 12.25 6.96 -5.02
CA GLN A 61 13.12 6.08 -5.83
C GLN A 61 14.63 6.23 -5.57
N ALA A 62 15.02 6.82 -4.44
CA ALA A 62 16.42 6.85 -4.01
C ALA A 62 16.64 5.96 -2.79
N ILE A 63 16.44 4.64 -2.94
CA ILE A 63 17.01 3.60 -2.06
C ILE A 63 17.47 2.44 -2.93
#